data_AF-A0A8T6DV63-F1
#
_entry.id   AF-A0A8T6DV63-F1
#
_cell.length_a   1.000
_cell.length_b   1.000
_cell.length_c   1.000
_cell.angle_alpha   90.00
_cell.angle_beta   90.00
_cell.angle_gamma   90.00
#
_symmetry.space_group_name_H-M   'P 1'
#
loop_
_entity.id
_entity.type
_entity.pdbx_description
1 polymer ?
#
loop_
_entity_poly.entity_id
_entity_poly.type
_entity_poly.pdbx_seq_one_letter_code
_entity_poly.pdbx_strand_id
1 'polypeptide(L)' 'MSYYVYIDDPTNRARVHAGACGHCNYGQGKKDHRLPDNRWEGPFKDREAAWAAVIRAGKRDVGKCPCVARRLN' A
#
# COMPACT_ATOMS: atom_id res chain seq x y z
N MET A 1 -14.97 3.49 2.42
CA MET A 1 -13.54 3.45 2.82
C MET A 1 -12.74 3.01 1.60
N SER A 2 -11.65 3.69 1.28
CA SER A 2 -10.80 3.33 0.13
C SER A 2 -9.50 2.68 0.62
N TYR A 3 -8.97 1.75 -0.15
CA TYR A 3 -7.70 1.09 0.11
C TYR A 3 -6.72 1.35 -1.02
N TYR A 4 -5.44 1.40 -0.68
CA TYR A 4 -4.36 1.63 -1.64
C TYR A 4 -3.26 0.62 -1.38
N VAL A 5 -2.53 0.27 -2.42
CA VAL A 5 -1.37 -0.60 -2.34
C VAL A 5 -0.15 0.21 -2.68
N TYR A 6 0.80 0.26 -1.76
CA TYR A 6 2.13 0.76 -2.05
C TYR A 6 3.00 -0.39 -2.51
N ILE A 7 3.65 -0.23 -3.65
CA ILE A 7 4.60 -1.18 -4.20
C ILE A 7 5.96 -0.49 -4.25
N ASP A 8 6.93 -1.12 -3.63
CA ASP A 8 8.32 -0.71 -3.54
C ASP A 8 9.14 -1.83 -4.20
N ASP A 9 9.37 -1.68 -5.50
CA ASP A 9 10.17 -2.60 -6.29
C ASP A 9 11.62 -2.71 -5.80
N PRO A 10 12.32 -1.61 -5.44
CA PRO A 10 13.71 -1.67 -5.00
C PRO A 10 13.92 -2.50 -3.73
N THR A 11 12.99 -2.43 -2.78
CA THR A 11 13.05 -3.25 -1.56
C THR A 11 12.22 -4.54 -1.66
N ASN A 12 11.61 -4.78 -2.82
CA ASN A 12 10.76 -5.94 -3.09
C ASN A 12 9.62 -6.10 -2.05
N ARG A 13 8.99 -4.97 -1.72
CA ARG A 13 7.92 -4.85 -0.72
C ARG A 13 6.61 -4.41 -1.34
N ALA A 14 5.50 -4.93 -0.81
CA ALA A 14 4.19 -4.35 -1.05
C ALA A 14 3.38 -4.27 0.25
N ARG A 15 2.67 -3.15 0.44
CA ARG A 15 1.89 -2.88 1.66
C ARG A 15 0.49 -2.39 1.32
N VAL A 16 -0.52 -2.91 2.02
CA VAL A 16 -1.90 -2.39 1.96
C VAL A 16 -2.08 -1.25 2.96
N HIS A 17 -2.61 -0.13 2.47
CA HIS A 17 -2.93 1.07 3.22
C HIS A 17 -4.43 1.37 3.15
N ALA A 18 -5.01 1.90 4.23
CA ALA A 18 -6.28 2.61 4.15
C ALA A 18 -6.03 4.02 3.58
N GLY A 19 -6.95 4.55 2.78
CA GLY A 19 -6.82 5.88 2.17
C GLY A 19 -6.65 7.00 3.21
N ALA A 20 -7.36 6.90 4.34
CA ALA A 20 -7.28 7.84 5.46
C ALA A 20 -6.02 7.68 6.34
N CYS A 21 -5.05 6.85 5.93
CA CYS A 21 -3.76 6.76 6.61
C CYS A 21 -2.94 8.03 6.32
N GLY A 22 -2.37 8.66 7.35
CA GLY A 22 -1.50 9.84 7.19
C GLY A 22 -0.24 9.60 6.37
N HIS A 23 0.26 8.37 6.30
CA HIS A 23 1.38 8.01 5.40
C HIS A 23 0.96 7.76 3.96
N CYS A 24 -0.29 7.35 3.72
CA CYS A 24 -0.83 7.07 2.39
C CYS A 24 -1.43 8.31 1.75
N ASN A 25 -2.14 9.13 2.54
CA ASN A 25 -2.86 10.31 2.10
C ASN A 25 -3.61 10.08 0.78
N TYR A 26 -4.48 9.07 0.72
CA TYR A 26 -5.24 8.69 -0.49
C TYR A 26 -4.37 8.39 -1.72
N GLY A 27 -3.21 7.76 -1.52
CA GLY A 27 -2.25 7.43 -2.59
C GLY A 27 -1.31 8.59 -2.97
N GLN A 28 -1.33 9.69 -2.20
CA GLN A 28 -0.45 10.85 -2.36
C GLN A 28 0.69 10.88 -1.35
N GLY A 29 0.80 9.84 -0.54
CA GLY A 29 1.87 9.62 0.43
C GLY A 29 3.23 9.61 -0.23
N LYS A 30 4.27 9.90 0.57
CA LYS A 30 5.65 10.11 0.13
C LYS A 30 6.08 9.00 -0.84
N LYS A 31 6.14 9.33 -2.12
CA LYS A 31 6.84 8.54 -3.13
C LYS A 31 8.29 8.96 -2.97
N ASP A 32 9.18 8.05 -2.59
CA ASP A 32 10.59 8.42 -2.58
C ASP A 32 11.03 8.63 -4.03
N HIS A 33 11.10 9.89 -4.46
CA HIS A 33 11.46 10.27 -5.83
C HIS A 33 12.88 9.80 -6.21
N ARG A 34 13.69 9.35 -5.25
CA ARG A 34 15.01 8.75 -5.48
C ARG A 34 14.93 7.28 -5.89
N LEU A 35 13.77 6.64 -5.70
CA LEU A 35 13.49 5.26 -6.03
C LEU A 35 12.40 5.25 -7.12
N PRO A 36 12.81 5.24 -8.41
CA PRO A 36 11.90 5.46 -9.54
C PRO A 36 10.79 4.42 -9.66
N ASP A 37 10.97 3.24 -9.05
CA ASP A 37 10.07 2.10 -9.21
C ASP A 37 9.01 1.99 -8.10
N ASN A 38 8.86 3.04 -7.29
CA ASN A 38 7.87 3.10 -6.22
C ASN A 38 6.53 3.61 -6.75
N ARG A 39 5.44 2.87 -6.53
CA ARG A 39 4.12 3.27 -7.02
C ARG A 39 2.99 2.98 -6.03
N TRP A 40 1.90 3.72 -6.21
CA TRP A 40 0.64 3.48 -5.54
C TRP A 40 -0.36 2.91 -6.54
N GLU A 41 -1.04 1.83 -6.15
CA GLU A 41 -2.17 1.26 -6.89
C GLU A 41 -3.47 1.45 -6.10
N GLY A 42 -4.57 1.69 -6.80
CA GLY A 42 -5.90 1.96 -6.22
C GLY A 42 -6.55 3.22 -6.80
N PRO A 43 -7.64 3.71 -6.19
CA PRO A 43 -8.28 3.19 -4.98
C PRO A 43 -8.98 1.84 -5.20
N PHE A 44 -8.90 0.95 -4.22
CA PHE A 44 -9.68 -0.27 -4.11
C PHE A 44 -10.88 -0.07 -3.17
N LYS A 45 -12.01 -0.72 -3.50
CA LYS A 45 -13.27 -0.58 -2.77
C LYS A 45 -13.24 -1.22 -1.37
N ASP A 46 -12.44 -2.26 -1.21
CA ASP A 46 -12.35 -3.05 0.02
C ASP A 46 -10.92 -3.56 0.24
N ARG A 47 -10.68 -4.10 1.43
CA ARG A 47 -9.38 -4.61 1.86
C ARG A 47 -8.97 -5.84 1.05
N GLU A 48 -9.91 -6.68 0.66
CA GLU A 48 -9.66 -7.95 -0.03
C GLU A 48 -9.15 -7.70 -1.46
N ALA A 49 -9.76 -6.75 -2.17
CA ALA A 49 -9.32 -6.31 -3.49
C ALA A 49 -7.90 -5.72 -3.44
N ALA A 50 -7.59 -4.92 -2.42
CA ALA A 50 -6.24 -4.40 -2.21
C ALA A 50 -5.24 -5.52 -1.84
N TRP A 51 -5.65 -6.50 -1.04
CA TRP A 51 -4.81 -7.64 -0.70
C TRP A 51 -4.51 -8.52 -1.92
N ALA A 52 -5.51 -8.77 -2.76
CA ALA A 52 -5.33 -9.47 -4.03
C ALA A 52 -4.34 -8.74 -4.94
N ALA A 53 -4.37 -7.40 -4.99
CA ALA A 53 -3.39 -6.62 -5.75
C ALA A 53 -1.97 -6.75 -5.17
N VAL A 54 -1.80 -6.75 -3.84
CA VAL A 54 -0.51 -7.01 -3.19
C VAL A 54 0.04 -8.40 -3.54
N ILE A 55 -0.81 -9.44 -3.54
CA ILE A 55 -0.38 -10.80 -3.93
C ILE A 55 0.02 -10.84 -5.42
N ARG A 56 -0.77 -10.23 -6.30
CA ARG A 56 -0.45 -10.14 -7.74
C ARG A 56 0.82 -9.35 -8.03
N ALA A 57 1.21 -8.41 -7.16
CA ALA A 57 2.44 -7.67 -7.32
C ALA A 57 3.71 -8.53 -7.18
N GLY A 58 3.60 -9.77 -6.69
CA GLY A 58 4.68 -10.76 -6.68
C GLY A 58 5.87 -10.36 -5.80
N LYS A 59 5.64 -9.55 -4.77
CA LYS A 59 6.70 -9.04 -3.91
C LYS A 59 7.09 -10.06 -2.83
N ARG A 60 8.37 -10.05 -2.44
CA ARG A 60 8.90 -10.96 -1.39
C ARG A 60 8.37 -10.62 -0.01
N ASP A 61 8.16 -9.34 0.26
CA ASP A 61 7.70 -8.87 1.56
C ASP A 61 6.34 -8.13 1.42
N VAL A 62 5.27 -8.88 1.65
CA VAL A 62 3.88 -8.42 1.54
C VAL A 62 3.23 -8.26 2.91
N GLY A 63 2.46 -7.19 3.11
CA GLY A 63 1.92 -6.92 4.44
C GLY A 63 0.91 -5.78 4.52
N LYS A 64 0.46 -5.49 5.73
CA LYS A 64 -0.40 -4.32 6.01
C LYS A 64 0.49 -3.17 6.46
N CYS A 65 0.07 -1.93 6.18
CA CYS A 65 0.71 -0.77 6.79
C CYS A 65 0.60 -0.89 8.33
N PRO A 66 1.68 -0.63 9.09
CA PRO A 66 1.64 -0.60 10.56
C PRO A 66 0.55 0.33 11.10
N CYS A 67 0.26 1.41 10.36
CA CYS A 67 -0.82 2.35 10.64
C CYS A 67 -2.23 1.75 10.56
N VAL A 68 -2.44 0.75 9.69
CA VAL A 68 -3.72 0.05 9.52
C VAL A 68 -3.88 -1.01 10.61
N ALA A 69 -2.79 -1.58 11.10
CA ALA A 69 -2.81 -2.54 12.20
C ALA A 69 -3.22 -1.93 13.56
N ARG A 70 -2.99 -0.61 13.75
CA ARG A 70 -3.30 0.10 15.02
C ARG A 70 -4.73 0.65 15.15
N ARG A 71 -5.55 0.67 14.09
CA ARG A 71 -6.94 1.18 14.12
C ARG A 71 -8.00 0.07 14.07
N LEU A 72 -7.61 -1.15 14.40
CA LEU A 72 -8.49 -2.34 14.40
C LEU A 72 -8.64 -2.98 15.79
N ASN A 73 -8.28 -2.26 16.86
CA ASN A 73 -8.75 -2.59 18.22
C ASN A 73 -9.94 -1.69 18.56
#